data_AF-A0A952B9G7-F1
#
_entry.id   AF-A0A952B9G7-F1
#
_cell.length_a   1.000
_cell.length_b   1.000
_cell.length_c   1.000
_cell.angle_alpha   90.00
_cell.angle_beta   90.00
_cell.angle_gamma   90.00
#
_symmetry.space_group_name_H-M   'P 1'
#
loop_
_entity.id
_entity.type
_entity.pdbx_description
1 polymer ?
#
loop_
_entity_poly.entity_id
_entity_poly.type
_entity_poly.pdbx_seq_one_letter_code
_entity_poly.pdbx_strand_id
1 'polypeptide(L)'
;MKRKSTRRQTGAERVERIGIIVVHGVGEQKRFEYLEAIASNLCKALAKNRRRQPHIQLRYGDQGPRLALNSSWRDAPALVRWRKPGGGWIEVNFREVHWADLDMPKTWGRWVKLIGWALGVSGVRLYLQGRVGAPRQHGMCAPKGLSVLERLRVRASLFLVSLFFLFMLVTLNVVRWLLNRVSLRIAFLNNMHDLIYNYLGDVKLYQDWFPRSDERIETVGEKSRVAIRRRMIRVLVQTANEVAAGRMDGYYVFAHSLGTVAAFNALMETDLALANYLTEAEWNDLPSSLKKKVTKALPKHPMPQRPPWLDQPKAGGRHDAIDRKRLFQGLRGFLTLGSPLDKFASLWPAIVPVNSEAIGPARPWINVADVQDIVAGRLDKFPVCKPAAGTGGLALRNIDWAAEWSLATAHTSYWKVRRKTDRLMDCVVLWLEGGRFQDPPNVMLPGLARLISVLTFIVGTGLLVWGFAAAVWLLANADEKLGMPFSESFIETLTRWGLREEYSAALLPAIGYIVAIGLVIVMICSVARRIWENEKFG
;
A
#
# COMPACT_ATOMS: atom_id res chain seq x y z
N MET A 1 -7.79 -15.70 70.37
CA MET A 1 -7.09 -14.87 69.35
C MET A 1 -7.11 -15.58 67.99
N LYS A 2 -8.05 -15.20 67.10
CA LYS A 2 -8.09 -15.70 65.71
C LYS A 2 -7.21 -14.80 64.83
N ARG A 3 -6.03 -15.30 64.41
CA ARG A 3 -5.19 -14.65 63.40
C ARG A 3 -5.94 -14.67 62.05
N LYS A 4 -6.54 -13.55 61.68
CA LYS A 4 -6.98 -13.29 60.30
C LYS A 4 -5.73 -13.27 59.41
N SER A 5 -5.52 -14.35 58.68
CA SER A 5 -4.58 -14.40 57.57
C SER A 5 -5.11 -13.50 56.46
N THR A 6 -4.63 -12.26 56.41
CA THR A 6 -4.77 -11.35 55.27
C THR A 6 -3.91 -11.91 54.14
N ARG A 7 -4.47 -12.86 53.39
CA ARG A 7 -3.93 -13.32 52.12
C ARG A 7 -3.96 -12.12 51.17
N ARG A 8 -2.85 -11.36 51.10
CA ARG A 8 -2.58 -10.37 50.07
C ARG A 8 -2.78 -11.09 48.73
N GLN A 9 -3.92 -10.87 48.08
CA GLN A 9 -4.03 -11.10 46.65
C GLN A 9 -2.95 -10.21 46.04
N THR A 10 -1.86 -10.81 45.61
CA THR A 10 -0.89 -10.18 44.71
C THR A 10 -1.68 -9.81 43.47
N GLY A 11 -2.17 -8.56 43.42
CA GLY A 11 -2.96 -8.03 42.33
C GLY A 11 -2.13 -8.16 41.07
N ALA A 12 -2.41 -9.18 40.27
CA ALA A 12 -1.78 -9.37 38.98
C ALA A 12 -2.02 -8.07 38.20
N GLU A 13 -0.94 -7.34 37.90
CA GLU A 13 -1.05 -6.07 37.19
C GLU A 13 -1.82 -6.29 35.90
N ARG A 14 -2.91 -5.54 35.70
CA ARG A 14 -3.77 -5.68 34.52
C ARG A 14 -2.94 -5.46 33.26
N VAL A 15 -2.92 -6.46 32.38
CA VAL A 15 -2.30 -6.40 31.06
C VAL A 15 -3.40 -6.20 30.03
N GLU A 16 -3.34 -5.09 29.29
CA GLU A 16 -4.19 -4.85 28.13
C GLU A 16 -3.52 -5.41 26.88
N ARG A 17 -4.19 -6.33 26.18
CA ARG A 17 -3.68 -7.03 25.00
C ARG A 17 -4.32 -6.44 23.74
N ILE A 18 -3.51 -5.87 22.86
CA ILE A 18 -3.94 -5.18 21.64
C ILE A 18 -3.39 -5.91 20.42
N GLY A 19 -4.22 -6.19 19.43
CA GLY A 19 -3.77 -6.63 18.10
C GLY A 19 -3.42 -5.44 17.21
N ILE A 20 -2.32 -5.50 16.45
CA ILE A 20 -2.05 -4.56 15.36
C ILE A 20 -1.89 -5.36 14.07
N ILE A 21 -2.84 -5.18 13.16
CA ILE A 21 -2.79 -5.76 11.81
C ILE A 21 -2.04 -4.79 10.92
N VAL A 22 -0.83 -5.17 10.51
CA VAL A 22 0.04 -4.41 9.62
C VAL A 22 -0.19 -4.86 8.18
N VAL A 23 -0.54 -3.91 7.32
CA VAL A 23 -0.86 -4.14 5.92
C VAL A 23 0.02 -3.23 5.07
N HIS A 24 1.02 -3.78 4.40
CA HIS A 24 1.94 -3.03 3.55
C HIS A 24 1.92 -3.64 2.15
N GLY A 25 2.12 -2.82 1.12
CA GLY A 25 1.79 -3.25 -0.24
C GLY A 25 2.87 -3.06 -1.29
N VAL A 26 4.13 -2.91 -0.89
CA VAL A 26 5.21 -2.72 -1.86
C VAL A 26 6.50 -3.41 -1.43
N GLY A 27 7.03 -4.25 -2.31
CA GLY A 27 8.46 -4.55 -2.40
C GLY A 27 8.88 -5.99 -2.10
N GLU A 28 10.09 -6.32 -2.53
CA GLU A 28 10.84 -7.58 -2.30
C GLU A 28 11.13 -7.90 -0.82
N GLN A 29 10.54 -7.15 0.11
CA GLN A 29 10.79 -7.35 1.53
C GLN A 29 10.37 -8.76 1.91
N LYS A 30 11.28 -9.48 2.55
CA LYS A 30 10.96 -10.80 3.05
C LYS A 30 9.85 -10.65 4.07
N ARG A 31 8.99 -11.67 4.15
CA ARG A 31 7.94 -11.75 5.15
C ARG A 31 8.50 -11.36 6.53
N PHE A 32 7.83 -10.40 7.18
CA PHE A 32 8.11 -9.83 8.50
C PHE A 32 9.23 -8.80 8.65
N GLU A 33 10.06 -8.52 7.64
CA GLU A 33 11.08 -7.45 7.73
C GLU A 33 10.44 -6.10 8.06
N TYR A 34 9.29 -5.81 7.43
CA TYR A 34 8.54 -4.59 7.68
C TYR A 34 7.96 -4.53 9.09
N LEU A 35 7.45 -5.67 9.57
CA LEU A 35 6.87 -5.80 10.91
C LEU A 35 7.94 -5.61 11.99
N GLU A 36 9.14 -6.18 11.79
CA GLU A 36 10.28 -5.96 12.68
C GLU A 36 10.67 -4.48 12.73
N ALA A 37 10.72 -3.81 11.57
CA ALA A 37 11.02 -2.39 11.50
C ALA A 37 10.00 -1.56 12.28
N ILE A 38 8.70 -1.85 12.15
CA ILE A 38 7.63 -1.18 12.92
C ILE A 38 7.78 -1.46 14.41
N ALA A 39 7.92 -2.72 14.81
CA ALA A 39 8.01 -3.11 16.22
C ALA A 39 9.26 -2.51 16.89
N SER A 40 10.40 -2.53 16.20
CA SER A 40 11.65 -1.90 16.64
C SER A 40 11.49 -0.39 16.79
N ASN A 41 10.86 0.28 15.81
CA ASN A 41 10.61 1.72 15.89
C ASN A 41 9.59 2.07 16.99
N LEU A 42 8.56 1.26 17.21
CA LEU A 42 7.65 1.44 18.35
C LEU A 42 8.42 1.36 19.67
N CYS A 43 9.27 0.34 19.84
CA CYS A 43 10.12 0.19 21.02
C CYS A 43 11.05 1.41 21.23
N LYS A 44 11.66 1.92 20.15
CA LYS A 44 12.49 3.15 20.20
C LYS A 44 11.70 4.39 20.63
N ALA A 45 10.47 4.57 20.12
CA ALA A 45 9.59 5.67 20.53
C ALA A 45 9.20 5.55 22.01
N LEU A 46 8.81 4.34 22.45
CA LEU A 46 8.50 4.05 23.84
C LEU A 46 9.69 4.34 24.78
N ALA A 47 10.91 3.98 24.34
CA ALA A 47 12.15 4.13 25.11
C ALA A 47 12.56 5.59 25.35
N LYS A 48 11.97 6.57 24.64
CA LYS A 48 12.17 7.99 24.94
C LYS A 48 11.71 8.35 26.36
N ASN A 49 10.72 7.62 26.89
CA ASN A 49 10.28 7.75 28.27
C ASN A 49 10.70 6.51 29.08
N ARG A 50 11.72 6.66 29.94
CA ARG A 50 12.25 5.57 30.77
C ARG A 50 11.20 4.88 31.65
N ARG A 51 10.09 5.54 31.98
CA ARG A 51 9.01 4.96 32.80
C ARG A 51 8.23 3.86 32.07
N ARG A 52 8.27 3.83 30.72
CA ARG A 52 7.52 2.85 29.92
C ARG A 52 8.17 1.45 29.91
N GLN A 53 9.47 1.33 30.13
CA GLN A 53 10.17 0.04 30.18
C GLN A 53 9.79 -0.93 29.04
N PRO A 54 9.92 -0.51 27.76
CA PRO A 54 9.49 -1.33 26.64
C PRO A 54 10.39 -2.55 26.44
N HIS A 55 9.79 -3.67 26.07
CA HIS A 55 10.50 -4.86 25.61
C HIS A 55 9.83 -5.43 24.36
N ILE A 56 10.67 -6.01 23.49
CA ILE A 56 10.24 -6.69 22.28
C ILE A 56 10.56 -8.19 22.42
N GLN A 57 9.58 -9.03 22.10
CA GLN A 57 9.74 -10.47 22.01
C GLN A 57 9.45 -10.90 20.58
N LEU A 58 10.44 -11.50 19.92
CA LEU A 58 10.26 -12.17 18.63
C LEU A 58 9.85 -13.62 18.87
N ARG A 59 8.82 -14.09 18.15
CA ARG A 59 8.24 -15.43 18.28
C ARG A 59 8.42 -16.20 16.97
N TYR A 60 9.36 -17.13 16.97
CA TYR A 60 9.59 -18.05 15.87
C TYR A 60 8.63 -19.25 15.95
N GLY A 61 8.17 -19.73 14.81
CA GLY A 61 7.33 -20.93 14.70
C GLY A 61 8.17 -22.15 14.36
N ASP A 62 7.74 -23.32 14.84
CA ASP A 62 8.25 -24.60 14.36
C ASP A 62 7.38 -25.06 13.19
N GLN A 63 7.98 -25.29 12.02
CA GLN A 63 7.29 -25.78 10.82
C GLN A 63 7.99 -26.96 10.15
N GLY A 64 8.72 -27.76 10.95
CA GLY A 64 9.13 -29.11 10.54
C GLY A 64 8.02 -29.91 9.82
N PRO A 65 6.73 -29.85 10.24
CA PRO A 65 5.64 -30.58 9.58
C PRO A 65 5.26 -30.12 8.16
N ARG A 66 5.74 -28.97 7.67
CA ARG A 66 5.40 -28.44 6.33
C ARG A 66 6.57 -28.40 5.35
N LEU A 67 7.69 -29.07 5.68
CA LEU A 67 8.89 -29.20 4.84
C LEU A 67 9.44 -27.86 4.32
N ALA A 68 9.21 -26.77 5.05
CA ALA A 68 9.75 -25.46 4.69
C ALA A 68 11.26 -25.42 5.01
N LEU A 69 12.10 -25.17 3.99
CA LEU A 69 13.56 -25.08 4.10
C LEU A 69 14.06 -23.94 5.01
N ASN A 70 13.18 -23.02 5.43
CA ASN A 70 13.51 -21.89 6.29
C ASN A 70 12.56 -21.82 7.50
N SER A 71 13.09 -21.41 8.66
CA SER A 71 12.32 -21.10 9.87
C SER A 71 11.17 -20.16 9.53
N SER A 72 9.93 -20.62 9.66
CA SER A 72 8.76 -19.78 9.40
C SER A 72 8.16 -19.26 10.70
N TRP A 73 7.72 -18.02 10.68
CA TRP A 73 7.28 -17.32 11.88
C TRP A 73 5.88 -17.74 12.34
N ARG A 74 5.55 -17.53 13.62
CA ARG A 74 4.17 -17.70 14.14
C ARG A 74 3.25 -16.59 13.62
N ASP A 75 1.93 -16.81 13.71
CA ASP A 75 0.88 -15.85 13.29
C ASP A 75 1.02 -14.44 13.91
N ALA A 76 1.62 -14.34 15.10
CA ALA A 76 2.00 -13.10 15.77
C ALA A 76 3.52 -13.10 16.03
N PRO A 77 4.34 -12.71 15.04
CA PRO A 77 5.80 -12.87 15.05
C PRO A 77 6.53 -11.89 15.97
N ALA A 78 5.95 -10.71 16.24
CA ALA A 78 6.51 -9.76 17.19
C ALA A 78 5.47 -9.33 18.21
N LEU A 79 5.91 -9.27 19.46
CA LEU A 79 5.17 -8.76 20.59
C LEU A 79 5.96 -7.61 21.20
N VAL A 80 5.31 -6.47 21.41
CA VAL A 80 5.91 -5.34 22.12
C VAL A 80 5.09 -5.06 23.37
N ARG A 81 5.73 -5.04 24.53
CA ARG A 81 5.05 -4.80 25.80
C ARG A 81 5.74 -3.70 26.60
N TRP A 82 4.94 -2.84 27.22
CA TRP A 82 5.43 -1.69 27.99
C TRP A 82 4.44 -1.30 29.10
N ARG A 83 4.92 -0.55 30.08
CA ARG A 83 4.14 -0.01 31.19
C ARG A 83 3.53 1.33 30.81
N LYS A 84 2.23 1.52 31.08
CA LYS A 84 1.56 2.81 30.86
C LYS A 84 2.04 3.85 31.88
N PRO A 85 2.03 5.16 31.54
CA PRO A 85 2.32 6.23 32.48
C PRO A 85 1.44 6.22 33.75
N GLY A 86 0.18 5.77 33.64
CA GLY A 86 -0.78 5.66 34.76
C GLY A 86 -0.80 4.29 35.47
N GLY A 87 0.16 3.40 35.18
CA GLY A 87 0.17 2.03 35.69
C GLY A 87 -0.55 1.00 34.79
N GLY A 88 -0.28 -0.28 35.03
CA GLY A 88 -0.69 -1.37 34.15
C GLY A 88 0.22 -1.56 32.93
N TRP A 89 0.04 -2.68 32.23
CA TRP A 89 0.82 -3.04 31.05
C TRP A 89 -0.02 -3.00 29.79
N ILE A 90 0.59 -2.63 28.67
CA ILE A 90 0.07 -2.89 27.34
C ILE A 90 0.96 -3.93 26.69
N GLU A 91 0.34 -4.91 26.05
CA GLU A 91 0.97 -5.90 25.20
C GLU A 91 0.37 -5.79 23.80
N VAL A 92 1.20 -5.45 22.82
CA VAL A 92 0.82 -5.36 21.41
C VAL A 92 1.31 -6.59 20.67
N ASN A 93 0.38 -7.29 20.03
CA ASN A 93 0.64 -8.42 19.15
C ASN A 93 0.55 -7.96 17.69
N PHE A 94 1.68 -7.92 17.00
CA PHE A 94 1.72 -7.57 15.58
C PHE A 94 1.37 -8.77 14.71
N ARG A 95 0.56 -8.53 13.69
CA ARG A 95 0.22 -9.49 12.62
C ARG A 95 0.49 -8.84 11.29
N GLU A 96 1.13 -9.55 10.37
CA GLU A 96 1.40 -9.04 9.02
C GLU A 96 0.47 -9.69 8.00
N VAL A 97 -0.06 -8.88 7.09
CA VAL A 97 -0.69 -9.37 5.88
C VAL A 97 0.32 -9.26 4.75
N HIS A 98 0.77 -10.41 4.24
CA HIS A 98 1.84 -10.52 3.25
C HIS A 98 1.32 -11.10 1.92
N TRP A 99 1.75 -10.52 0.79
CA TRP A 99 1.39 -11.01 -0.55
C TRP A 99 2.45 -10.82 -1.64
N ALA A 100 3.71 -10.53 -1.29
CA ALA A 100 4.78 -10.40 -2.29
C ALA A 100 5.02 -11.69 -3.09
N ASP A 101 4.61 -12.85 -2.54
CA ASP A 101 4.64 -14.09 -3.30
C ASP A 101 3.68 -14.07 -4.50
N LEU A 102 2.66 -13.22 -4.53
CA LEU A 102 1.74 -13.07 -5.67
C LEU A 102 2.34 -12.25 -6.81
N ASP A 103 3.55 -11.72 -6.66
CA ASP A 103 4.18 -10.86 -7.65
C ASP A 103 4.35 -11.57 -9.00
N MET A 104 4.42 -10.76 -10.06
CA MET A 104 4.65 -11.31 -11.39
C MET A 104 6.13 -11.74 -11.52
N PRO A 105 6.43 -12.98 -11.94
CA PRO A 105 7.79 -13.36 -12.29
C PRO A 105 8.40 -12.40 -13.31
N LYS A 106 9.67 -12.04 -13.07
CA LYS A 106 10.49 -11.13 -13.87
C LYS A 106 10.85 -11.78 -15.21
N THR A 107 9.90 -11.85 -16.14
CA THR A 107 10.12 -12.30 -17.53
C THR A 107 10.08 -11.11 -18.47
N TRP A 108 10.88 -11.16 -19.54
CA TRP A 108 10.94 -10.10 -20.56
C TRP A 108 9.55 -9.72 -21.09
N GLY A 109 8.74 -10.72 -21.49
CA GLY A 109 7.40 -10.46 -22.01
C GLY A 109 6.46 -9.79 -21.01
N ARG A 110 6.55 -10.13 -19.72
CA ARG A 110 5.76 -9.45 -18.66
C ARG A 110 6.27 -8.05 -18.38
N TRP A 111 7.57 -7.82 -18.52
CA TRP A 111 8.19 -6.51 -18.39
C TRP A 111 7.73 -5.55 -19.51
N VAL A 112 7.74 -5.99 -20.76
CA VAL A 112 7.19 -5.21 -21.89
C VAL A 112 5.71 -4.87 -21.66
N LYS A 113 4.91 -5.85 -21.19
CA LYS A 113 3.50 -5.61 -20.83
C LYS A 113 3.34 -4.59 -19.70
N LEU A 114 4.22 -4.61 -18.69
CA LEU A 114 4.21 -3.65 -17.59
C LEU A 114 4.52 -2.23 -18.09
N ILE A 115 5.52 -2.08 -18.96
CA ILE A 115 5.87 -0.78 -19.55
C ILE A 115 4.73 -0.25 -20.40
N GLY A 116 4.20 -1.07 -21.32
CA GLY A 116 3.06 -0.66 -22.15
C GLY A 116 1.85 -0.26 -21.30
N TRP A 117 1.61 -0.95 -20.18
CA TRP A 117 0.59 -0.57 -19.21
C TRP A 117 0.90 0.78 -18.53
N ALA A 118 2.13 0.97 -18.05
CA ALA A 118 2.54 2.19 -17.35
C ALA A 118 2.47 3.42 -18.27
N LEU A 119 2.96 3.30 -19.51
CA LEU A 119 2.90 4.36 -20.53
C LEU A 119 1.48 4.64 -21.01
N GLY A 120 0.58 3.66 -20.93
CA GLY A 120 -0.81 3.79 -21.33
C GLY A 120 -1.75 4.28 -20.24
N VAL A 121 -1.28 4.53 -19.01
CA VAL A 121 -2.16 4.78 -17.85
C VAL A 121 -3.00 6.06 -18.00
N SER A 122 -2.52 7.10 -18.68
CA SER A 122 -3.32 8.30 -19.02
C SER A 122 -4.51 7.99 -19.94
N GLY A 123 -4.43 6.91 -20.70
CA GLY A 123 -5.49 6.38 -21.55
C GLY A 123 -6.59 5.64 -20.81
N VAL A 124 -6.40 5.33 -19.51
CA VAL A 124 -7.35 4.55 -18.72
C VAL A 124 -8.74 5.17 -18.75
N ARG A 125 -9.75 4.32 -18.83
CA ARG A 125 -11.15 4.66 -18.68
C ARG A 125 -11.39 4.91 -17.20
N LEU A 126 -11.38 6.20 -16.84
CA LEU A 126 -11.89 6.68 -15.57
C LEU A 126 -13.33 6.16 -15.42
N TYR A 127 -13.53 5.15 -14.59
CA TYR A 127 -14.77 4.37 -14.57
C TYR A 127 -15.96 5.27 -14.26
N LEU A 128 -16.97 5.23 -15.13
CA LEU A 128 -18.29 5.77 -14.84
C LEU A 128 -19.03 4.77 -13.94
N GLN A 129 -19.67 5.27 -12.88
CA GLN A 129 -20.28 4.50 -11.78
C GLN A 129 -21.31 3.41 -12.20
N GLY A 130 -21.73 3.34 -13.47
CA GLY A 130 -22.87 2.55 -13.92
C GLY A 130 -22.62 1.10 -14.35
N ARG A 131 -21.38 0.59 -14.43
CA ARG A 131 -21.10 -0.71 -15.11
C ARG A 131 -20.57 -1.85 -14.25
N VAL A 132 -20.26 -1.62 -12.98
CA VAL A 132 -20.08 -2.70 -12.01
C VAL A 132 -21.38 -2.70 -11.23
N GLY A 133 -22.18 -3.77 -11.34
CA GLY A 133 -23.58 -3.88 -10.86
C GLY A 133 -23.82 -2.94 -9.69
N ALA A 134 -24.68 -1.93 -9.92
CA ALA A 134 -24.65 -0.66 -9.20
C ALA A 134 -24.36 -0.91 -7.72
N PRO A 135 -23.24 -0.40 -7.14
CA PRO A 135 -22.85 -0.69 -5.76
C PRO A 135 -24.03 -0.59 -4.78
N ARG A 136 -24.97 0.32 -5.07
CA ARG A 136 -26.24 0.51 -4.35
C ARG A 136 -27.08 -0.75 -4.21
N GLN A 137 -27.18 -1.60 -5.23
CA GLN A 137 -27.95 -2.85 -5.22
C GLN A 137 -27.43 -3.84 -4.18
N HIS A 138 -26.19 -3.67 -3.70
CA HIS A 138 -25.56 -4.54 -2.72
C HIS A 138 -25.16 -3.82 -1.44
N GLY A 139 -25.76 -2.66 -1.14
CA GLY A 139 -25.45 -1.90 0.08
C GLY A 139 -24.03 -1.33 0.06
N MET A 140 -23.57 -0.87 -1.10
CA MET A 140 -22.32 -0.14 -1.25
C MET A 140 -22.58 1.19 -1.95
N CYS A 141 -21.69 2.17 -1.77
CA CYS A 141 -21.63 3.36 -2.63
C CYS A 141 -20.31 3.41 -3.37
N ALA A 142 -20.33 4.04 -4.54
CA ALA A 142 -19.11 4.45 -5.19
C ALA A 142 -18.50 5.69 -4.52
N PRO A 143 -17.18 5.87 -4.59
CA PRO A 143 -16.54 7.16 -4.29
C PRO A 143 -17.15 8.32 -5.11
N LYS A 144 -16.92 9.54 -4.64
CA LYS A 144 -17.32 10.78 -5.32
C LYS A 144 -16.72 10.82 -6.72
N GLY A 145 -17.58 11.02 -7.72
CA GLY A 145 -17.15 11.16 -9.11
C GLY A 145 -16.31 12.41 -9.32
N LEU A 146 -15.39 12.34 -10.27
CA LEU A 146 -14.62 13.50 -10.73
C LEU A 146 -15.47 14.42 -11.60
N SER A 147 -15.38 15.73 -11.36
CA SER A 147 -15.81 16.77 -12.31
C SER A 147 -15.01 16.69 -13.61
N VAL A 148 -15.50 17.34 -14.67
CA VAL A 148 -14.83 17.33 -15.99
C VAL A 148 -13.41 17.90 -15.90
N LEU A 149 -13.22 19.02 -15.19
CA LEU A 149 -11.92 19.65 -15.01
C LEU A 149 -10.96 18.76 -14.21
N GLU A 150 -11.43 18.12 -13.14
CA GLU A 150 -10.62 17.17 -12.37
C GLU A 150 -10.23 15.96 -13.21
N ARG A 151 -11.11 15.45 -14.10
CA ARG A 151 -10.76 14.37 -15.04
C ARG A 151 -9.65 14.78 -15.98
N LEU A 152 -9.74 15.98 -16.56
CA LEU A 152 -8.68 16.50 -17.43
C LEU A 152 -7.37 16.63 -16.67
N ARG A 153 -7.40 17.21 -15.47
CA ARG A 153 -6.21 17.36 -14.61
C ARG A 153 -5.58 16.02 -14.25
N VAL A 154 -6.39 15.02 -13.89
CA VAL A 154 -5.91 13.66 -13.60
C VAL A 154 -5.27 13.04 -14.83
N ARG A 155 -5.88 13.15 -16.02
CA ARG A 155 -5.30 12.65 -17.26
C ARG A 155 -3.98 13.32 -17.61
N ALA A 156 -3.92 14.65 -17.53
CA ALA A 156 -2.70 15.41 -17.78
C ALA A 156 -1.58 15.01 -16.79
N SER A 157 -1.92 14.87 -15.50
CA SER A 157 -0.96 14.40 -14.49
C SER A 157 -0.47 12.98 -14.78
N LEU A 158 -1.35 12.06 -15.12
CA LEU A 158 -0.96 10.69 -15.50
C LEU A 158 -0.09 10.66 -16.76
N PHE A 159 -0.37 11.52 -17.73
CA PHE A 159 0.42 11.64 -18.95
C PHE A 159 1.83 12.12 -18.63
N LEU A 160 1.97 13.16 -17.80
CA LEU A 160 3.27 13.65 -17.32
C LEU A 160 4.02 12.60 -16.50
N VAL A 161 3.34 11.85 -15.63
CA VAL A 161 3.96 10.75 -14.87
C VAL A 161 4.42 9.62 -15.80
N SER A 162 3.66 9.31 -16.85
CA SER A 162 4.04 8.32 -17.86
C SER A 162 5.28 8.76 -18.64
N LEU A 163 5.34 10.05 -18.99
CA LEU A 163 6.49 10.65 -19.66
C LEU A 163 7.74 10.65 -18.77
N PHE A 164 7.59 11.06 -17.51
CA PHE A 164 8.66 10.98 -16.51
C PHE A 164 9.15 9.53 -16.35
N PHE A 165 8.23 8.57 -16.25
CA PHE A 165 8.54 7.15 -16.16
C PHE A 165 9.32 6.66 -17.38
N LEU A 166 8.90 7.05 -18.60
CA LEU A 166 9.61 6.72 -19.83
C LEU A 166 11.05 7.20 -19.78
N PHE A 167 11.27 8.49 -19.51
CA PHE A 167 12.62 9.06 -19.47
C PHE A 167 13.45 8.43 -18.37
N MET A 168 12.91 8.30 -17.16
CA MET A 168 13.60 7.63 -16.06
C MET A 168 14.03 6.20 -16.46
N LEU A 169 13.12 5.42 -17.05
CA LEU A 169 13.41 4.03 -17.44
C LEU A 169 14.50 3.98 -18.51
N VAL A 170 14.41 4.80 -19.55
CA VAL A 170 15.39 4.82 -20.63
C VAL A 170 16.75 5.30 -20.12
N THR A 171 16.79 6.41 -19.37
CA THR A 171 18.04 6.92 -18.77
C THR A 171 18.69 5.89 -17.88
N LEU A 172 17.94 5.24 -16.97
CA LEU A 172 18.48 4.21 -16.08
C LEU A 172 19.06 3.03 -16.85
N ASN A 173 18.40 2.57 -17.91
CA ASN A 173 18.88 1.45 -18.71
C ASN A 173 20.13 1.80 -19.53
N VAL A 174 20.16 2.99 -20.14
CA VAL A 174 21.33 3.45 -20.91
C VAL A 174 22.53 3.67 -19.99
N VAL A 175 22.33 4.34 -18.85
CA VAL A 175 23.39 4.55 -17.85
C VAL A 175 23.89 3.22 -17.31
N ARG A 176 22.99 2.28 -16.97
CA ARG A 176 23.38 0.94 -16.52
C ARG A 176 24.17 0.18 -17.59
N TRP A 177 23.76 0.27 -18.85
CA TRP A 177 24.49 -0.35 -19.96
C TRP A 177 25.90 0.24 -20.12
N LEU A 178 26.02 1.57 -20.09
CA LEU A 178 27.31 2.27 -20.13
C LEU A 178 28.22 1.86 -18.97
N LEU A 179 27.69 1.83 -17.74
CA LEU A 179 28.44 1.44 -16.56
C LEU A 179 28.89 -0.02 -16.61
N ASN A 180 28.04 -0.92 -17.11
CA ASN A 180 28.41 -2.32 -17.31
C ASN A 180 29.53 -2.49 -18.36
N ARG A 181 29.58 -1.64 -19.40
CA ARG A 181 30.67 -1.65 -20.39
C ARG A 181 32.01 -1.28 -19.77
N VAL A 182 32.03 -0.39 -18.79
CA VAL A 182 33.23 -0.03 -18.01
C VAL A 182 33.41 -0.89 -16.75
N SER A 183 32.69 -2.02 -16.64
CA SER A 183 32.73 -2.94 -15.50
C SER A 183 32.40 -2.31 -14.14
N LEU A 184 31.75 -1.14 -14.11
CA LEU A 184 31.28 -0.49 -12.89
C LEU A 184 29.89 -0.99 -12.52
N ARG A 185 29.78 -1.73 -11.42
CA ARG A 185 28.50 -2.21 -10.89
C ARG A 185 28.03 -1.33 -9.73
N ILE A 186 27.13 -0.40 -10.00
CA ILE A 186 26.54 0.45 -8.98
C ILE A 186 25.27 -0.22 -8.43
N ALA A 187 25.35 -0.74 -7.20
CA ALA A 187 24.23 -1.43 -6.54
C ALA A 187 22.95 -0.57 -6.47
N PHE A 188 23.10 0.74 -6.26
CA PHE A 188 21.98 1.69 -6.20
C PHE A 188 21.10 1.68 -7.48
N LEU A 189 21.69 1.62 -8.66
CA LEU A 189 20.93 1.64 -9.92
C LEU A 189 20.14 0.35 -10.14
N ASN A 190 20.69 -0.79 -9.75
CA ASN A 190 19.97 -2.07 -9.79
C ASN A 190 18.77 -2.03 -8.83
N ASN A 191 18.99 -1.56 -7.59
CA ASN A 191 17.94 -1.44 -6.59
C ASN A 191 16.81 -0.48 -7.04
N MET A 192 17.15 0.63 -7.71
CA MET A 192 16.14 1.54 -8.27
C MET A 192 15.30 0.87 -9.36
N HIS A 193 15.93 0.14 -10.28
CA HIS A 193 15.23 -0.58 -11.33
C HIS A 193 14.26 -1.63 -10.76
N ASP A 194 14.72 -2.41 -9.78
CA ASP A 194 13.88 -3.40 -9.11
C ASP A 194 12.75 -2.75 -8.31
N LEU A 195 13.02 -1.65 -7.60
CA LEU A 195 12.00 -0.90 -6.86
C LEU A 195 10.87 -0.41 -7.78
N ILE A 196 11.21 0.13 -8.95
CA ILE A 196 10.23 0.58 -9.95
C ILE A 196 9.37 -0.59 -10.45
N TYR A 197 10.02 -1.72 -10.76
CA TYR A 197 9.33 -2.93 -11.22
C TYR A 197 8.36 -3.46 -10.18
N ASN A 198 8.82 -3.57 -8.93
CA ASN A 198 8.02 -4.11 -7.84
C ASN A 198 6.84 -3.16 -7.55
N TYR A 199 7.09 -1.86 -7.40
CA TYR A 199 6.03 -0.89 -7.12
C TYR A 199 4.96 -0.82 -8.22
N LEU A 200 5.36 -0.67 -9.49
CA LEU A 200 4.40 -0.60 -10.59
C LEU A 200 3.75 -1.96 -10.85
N GLY A 201 4.51 -3.03 -10.67
CA GLY A 201 4.05 -4.41 -10.71
C GLY A 201 2.90 -4.62 -9.75
N ASP A 202 3.04 -4.20 -8.49
CA ASP A 202 2.02 -4.34 -7.45
C ASP A 202 0.75 -3.54 -7.74
N VAL A 203 0.91 -2.29 -8.19
CA VAL A 203 -0.24 -1.45 -8.58
C VAL A 203 -0.98 -2.09 -9.77
N LYS A 204 -0.25 -2.54 -10.80
CA LYS A 204 -0.83 -3.24 -11.95
C LYS A 204 -1.52 -4.53 -11.49
N LEU A 205 -0.86 -5.32 -10.63
CA LEU A 205 -1.34 -6.59 -10.12
C LEU A 205 -2.67 -6.44 -9.38
N TYR A 206 -2.77 -5.41 -8.54
CA TYR A 206 -3.97 -5.13 -7.75
C TYR A 206 -5.10 -4.57 -8.63
N GLN A 207 -4.75 -3.73 -9.61
CA GLN A 207 -5.69 -3.15 -10.56
C GLN A 207 -6.27 -4.20 -11.52
N ASP A 208 -5.50 -5.24 -11.85
CA ASP A 208 -5.78 -6.12 -12.98
C ASP A 208 -7.21 -6.67 -12.98
N TRP A 209 -7.83 -6.70 -14.16
CA TRP A 209 -9.21 -7.11 -14.34
C TRP A 209 -9.34 -8.60 -14.65
N PHE A 210 -8.25 -9.21 -15.10
CA PHE A 210 -8.26 -10.58 -15.55
C PHE A 210 -8.05 -11.56 -14.39
N PRO A 211 -8.77 -12.68 -14.37
CA PRO A 211 -8.39 -13.82 -13.56
C PRO A 211 -6.94 -14.21 -13.86
N ARG A 212 -6.19 -14.60 -12.83
CA ARG A 212 -4.87 -15.16 -13.07
C ARG A 212 -5.02 -16.55 -13.68
N SER A 213 -4.09 -16.86 -14.58
CA SER A 213 -3.96 -18.17 -15.20
C SER A 213 -2.80 -18.98 -14.60
N ASP A 214 -2.21 -18.53 -13.50
CA ASP A 214 -1.13 -19.26 -12.85
C ASP A 214 -1.64 -20.36 -11.91
N GLU A 215 -0.80 -21.38 -11.69
CA GLU A 215 -1.14 -22.67 -11.08
C GLU A 215 -1.42 -22.62 -9.56
N ARG A 216 -1.50 -21.43 -8.95
CA ARG A 216 -1.66 -21.33 -7.50
C ARG A 216 -3.11 -21.49 -7.10
N ILE A 217 -3.39 -22.47 -6.24
CA ILE A 217 -4.72 -22.80 -5.73
C ILE A 217 -5.44 -21.58 -5.14
N GLU A 218 -4.74 -20.66 -4.48
CA GLU A 218 -5.35 -19.45 -3.89
C GLU A 218 -5.82 -18.41 -4.93
N THR A 219 -5.35 -18.49 -6.18
CA THR A 219 -5.64 -17.52 -7.23
C THR A 219 -6.27 -18.11 -8.49
N VAL A 220 -6.37 -19.44 -8.62
CA VAL A 220 -6.96 -20.09 -9.79
C VAL A 220 -8.39 -19.57 -10.03
N GLY A 221 -8.64 -19.05 -11.23
CA GLY A 221 -9.96 -18.53 -11.61
C GLY A 221 -10.36 -17.20 -10.94
N GLU A 222 -9.50 -16.64 -10.09
CA GLU A 222 -9.73 -15.38 -9.38
C GLU A 222 -8.71 -14.31 -9.76
N LYS A 223 -9.00 -13.06 -9.42
CA LYS A 223 -8.07 -11.94 -9.63
C LYS A 223 -7.08 -11.87 -8.47
N SER A 224 -5.86 -11.42 -8.69
CA SER A 224 -4.83 -11.28 -7.63
C SER A 224 -5.35 -10.53 -6.40
N ARG A 225 -6.12 -9.45 -6.63
CA ARG A 225 -6.73 -8.65 -5.55
C ARG A 225 -7.66 -9.45 -4.64
N VAL A 226 -8.30 -10.51 -5.14
CA VAL A 226 -9.17 -11.38 -4.33
C VAL A 226 -8.34 -12.20 -3.36
N ALA A 227 -7.23 -12.80 -3.81
CA ALA A 227 -6.31 -13.51 -2.93
C ALA A 227 -5.69 -12.58 -1.86
N ILE A 228 -5.30 -11.35 -2.24
CA ILE A 228 -4.81 -10.34 -1.29
C ILE A 228 -5.87 -10.03 -0.23
N ARG A 229 -7.12 -9.78 -0.64
CA ARG A 229 -8.24 -9.55 0.28
C ARG A 229 -8.52 -10.77 1.15
N ARG A 230 -8.42 -12.00 0.62
CA ARG A 230 -8.58 -13.25 1.37
C ARG A 230 -7.63 -13.31 2.54
N ARG A 231 -6.35 -13.00 2.32
CA ARG A 231 -5.31 -12.97 3.36
C ARG A 231 -5.60 -11.90 4.42
N MET A 232 -5.99 -10.70 4.01
CA MET A 232 -6.39 -9.64 4.94
C MET A 232 -7.60 -10.05 5.79
N ILE A 233 -8.63 -10.65 5.17
CA ILE A 233 -9.87 -11.05 5.85
C ILE A 233 -9.63 -12.20 6.82
N ARG A 234 -8.80 -13.19 6.47
CA ARG A 234 -8.38 -14.25 7.39
C ARG A 234 -7.74 -13.68 8.66
N VAL A 235 -6.79 -12.76 8.52
CA VAL A 235 -6.13 -12.12 9.66
C VAL A 235 -7.12 -11.28 10.49
N LEU A 236 -8.03 -10.56 9.83
CA LEU A 236 -9.08 -9.79 10.49
C LEU A 236 -10.02 -10.68 11.30
N VAL A 237 -10.51 -11.77 10.70
CA VAL A 237 -11.44 -12.72 11.33
C VAL A 237 -10.77 -13.44 12.50
N GLN A 238 -9.52 -13.89 12.35
CA GLN A 238 -8.75 -14.49 13.44
C GLN A 238 -8.58 -13.52 14.61
N THR A 239 -8.25 -12.25 14.32
CA THR A 239 -8.10 -11.21 15.35
C THR A 239 -9.43 -10.92 16.06
N ALA A 240 -10.53 -10.84 15.32
CA ALA A 240 -11.85 -10.66 15.90
C ALA A 240 -12.30 -11.85 16.76
N ASN A 241 -11.97 -13.08 16.35
CA ASN A 241 -12.22 -14.29 17.15
C ASN A 241 -11.47 -14.24 18.49
N GLU A 242 -10.23 -13.77 18.49
CA GLU A 242 -9.46 -13.60 19.73
C GLU A 242 -10.03 -12.52 20.64
N VAL A 243 -10.58 -11.44 20.09
CA VAL A 243 -11.35 -10.47 20.88
C VAL A 243 -12.61 -11.09 21.46
N ALA A 244 -13.38 -11.83 20.65
CA ALA A 244 -14.60 -12.50 21.10
C ALA A 244 -14.32 -13.54 22.21
N ALA A 245 -13.17 -14.19 22.15
CA ALA A 245 -12.71 -15.15 23.16
C ALA A 245 -12.05 -14.50 24.40
N GLY A 246 -11.99 -13.17 24.48
CA GLY A 246 -11.35 -12.45 25.59
C GLY A 246 -9.82 -12.60 25.65
N ARG A 247 -9.18 -13.08 24.58
CA ARG A 247 -7.72 -13.18 24.46
C ARG A 247 -7.08 -11.86 24.05
N MET A 248 -7.84 -10.95 23.44
CA MET A 248 -7.46 -9.58 23.11
C MET A 248 -8.53 -8.59 23.56
N ASP A 249 -8.12 -7.41 24.01
CA ASP A 249 -9.01 -6.31 24.42
C ASP A 249 -9.45 -5.43 23.22
N GLY A 250 -8.87 -5.65 22.04
CA GLY A 250 -9.20 -4.96 20.80
C GLY A 250 -8.03 -4.91 19.83
N TYR A 251 -8.22 -4.26 18.69
CA TYR A 251 -7.20 -4.21 17.65
C TYR A 251 -7.23 -2.95 16.80
N TYR A 252 -6.11 -2.65 16.16
CA TYR A 252 -5.95 -1.59 15.17
C TYR A 252 -5.53 -2.20 13.82
N VAL A 253 -5.84 -1.47 12.74
CA VAL A 253 -5.32 -1.78 11.40
C VAL A 253 -4.39 -0.65 11.00
N PHE A 254 -3.11 -0.97 10.76
CA PHE A 254 -2.11 -0.02 10.29
C PHE A 254 -1.76 -0.39 8.85
N ALA A 255 -2.03 0.51 7.93
CA ALA A 255 -1.81 0.27 6.52
C ALA A 255 -0.90 1.33 5.90
N HIS A 256 -0.01 0.91 5.03
CA HIS A 256 0.95 1.78 4.34
C HIS A 256 0.98 1.50 2.84
N SER A 257 1.10 2.57 2.05
CA SER A 257 1.19 2.49 0.58
C SER A 257 0.00 1.74 -0.04
N LEU A 258 0.21 0.88 -1.04
CA LEU A 258 -0.85 0.05 -1.64
C LEU A 258 -1.59 -0.83 -0.61
N GLY A 259 -0.96 -1.14 0.53
CA GLY A 259 -1.60 -1.84 1.63
C GLY A 259 -2.82 -1.12 2.20
N THR A 260 -2.90 0.21 2.05
CA THR A 260 -4.11 0.96 2.43
C THR A 260 -5.31 0.59 1.57
N VAL A 261 -5.10 0.27 0.29
CA VAL A 261 -6.16 -0.16 -0.63
C VAL A 261 -6.61 -1.59 -0.32
N ALA A 262 -5.69 -2.48 0.03
CA ALA A 262 -6.00 -3.84 0.48
C ALA A 262 -6.79 -3.83 1.80
N ALA A 263 -6.29 -3.10 2.79
CA ALA A 263 -6.93 -2.94 4.09
C ALA A 263 -8.32 -2.29 3.95
N PHE A 264 -8.42 -1.17 3.24
CA PHE A 264 -9.70 -0.49 3.02
C PHE A 264 -10.73 -1.42 2.39
N ASN A 265 -10.36 -2.15 1.32
CA ASN A 265 -11.29 -3.05 0.67
C ASN A 265 -11.79 -4.17 1.58
N ALA A 266 -10.90 -4.81 2.35
CA ALA A 266 -11.31 -5.80 3.34
C ALA A 266 -12.23 -5.20 4.42
N LEU A 267 -11.91 -3.98 4.88
CA LEU A 267 -12.76 -3.23 5.80
C LEU A 267 -14.08 -2.82 5.16
N MET A 268 -14.23 -2.77 3.84
CA MET A 268 -15.47 -2.41 3.13
C MET A 268 -16.23 -3.63 2.56
N GLU A 269 -15.80 -4.86 2.82
CA GLU A 269 -16.55 -6.03 2.37
C GLU A 269 -17.90 -6.16 3.10
N THR A 270 -18.91 -6.69 2.40
CA THR A 270 -20.26 -6.91 2.97
C THR A 270 -20.32 -8.17 3.80
N ASP A 271 -21.31 -8.25 4.69
CA ASP A 271 -21.62 -9.45 5.48
C ASP A 271 -21.59 -10.75 4.65
N LEU A 272 -22.22 -10.70 3.46
CA LEU A 272 -22.33 -11.81 2.52
C LEU A 272 -20.97 -12.17 1.91
N ALA A 273 -20.25 -11.17 1.40
CA ALA A 273 -19.00 -11.38 0.69
C ALA A 273 -17.88 -11.86 1.62
N LEU A 274 -17.86 -11.38 2.87
CA LEU A 274 -16.87 -11.75 3.88
C LEU A 274 -16.76 -13.26 4.09
N ALA A 275 -17.90 -13.98 4.11
CA ALA A 275 -17.91 -15.42 4.31
C ALA A 275 -17.30 -16.19 3.12
N ASN A 276 -17.37 -15.66 1.90
CA ASN A 276 -16.82 -16.30 0.70
C ASN A 276 -15.27 -16.37 0.70
N TYR A 277 -14.61 -15.58 1.55
CA TYR A 277 -13.15 -15.56 1.67
C TYR A 277 -12.60 -16.69 2.54
N LEU A 278 -13.43 -17.35 3.35
CA LEU A 278 -12.99 -18.41 4.26
C LEU A 278 -12.99 -19.78 3.58
N THR A 279 -12.17 -20.71 4.08
CA THR A 279 -12.36 -22.14 3.80
C THR A 279 -13.48 -22.71 4.66
N GLU A 280 -13.94 -23.92 4.32
CA GLU A 280 -14.96 -24.62 5.12
C GLU A 280 -14.49 -24.87 6.56
N ALA A 281 -13.23 -25.28 6.73
CA ALA A 281 -12.63 -25.47 8.06
C ALA A 281 -12.59 -24.15 8.85
N GLU A 282 -12.09 -23.07 8.23
CA GLU A 282 -12.06 -21.74 8.85
C GLU A 282 -13.45 -21.28 9.25
N TRP A 283 -14.45 -21.49 8.39
CA TRP A 283 -15.84 -21.16 8.69
C TRP A 283 -16.38 -21.99 9.86
N ASN A 284 -16.17 -23.30 9.87
CA ASN A 284 -16.66 -24.18 10.92
C ASN A 284 -16.07 -23.82 12.28
N ASP A 285 -14.78 -23.47 12.33
CA ASP A 285 -14.07 -23.02 13.54
C ASP A 285 -14.51 -21.64 14.07
N LEU A 286 -15.26 -20.86 13.28
CA LEU A 286 -15.76 -19.56 13.76
C LEU A 286 -16.80 -19.73 14.86
N PRO A 287 -16.73 -18.89 15.91
CA PRO A 287 -17.76 -18.87 16.94
C PRO A 287 -19.11 -18.46 16.33
N SER A 288 -20.19 -19.05 16.85
CA SER A 288 -21.56 -18.76 16.40
C SER A 288 -21.91 -17.27 16.49
N SER A 289 -21.30 -16.53 17.41
CA SER A 289 -21.48 -15.08 17.58
C SER A 289 -20.95 -14.25 16.40
N LEU A 290 -20.03 -14.78 15.58
CA LEU A 290 -19.54 -14.13 14.36
C LEU A 290 -20.30 -14.57 13.11
N LYS A 291 -21.18 -15.58 13.21
CA LYS A 291 -22.00 -16.08 12.11
C LYS A 291 -23.39 -15.46 12.19
N LYS A 292 -23.96 -15.13 11.03
CA LYS A 292 -25.37 -14.73 10.95
C LYS A 292 -26.03 -15.24 9.68
N LYS A 293 -27.35 -15.16 9.67
CA LYS A 293 -28.19 -15.43 8.51
C LYS A 293 -28.73 -14.12 7.96
N VAL A 294 -28.68 -13.96 6.64
CA VAL A 294 -29.22 -12.77 5.96
C VAL A 294 -30.14 -13.19 4.83
N THR A 295 -31.19 -12.41 4.58
CA THR A 295 -32.15 -12.60 3.47
C THR A 295 -31.81 -11.77 2.24
N LYS A 296 -30.71 -11.01 2.29
CA LYS A 296 -30.23 -10.17 1.18
C LYS A 296 -29.84 -11.07 0.01
N ALA A 297 -30.34 -10.75 -1.18
CA ALA A 297 -30.06 -11.51 -2.38
C ALA A 297 -28.56 -11.52 -2.70
N LEU A 298 -28.06 -12.67 -3.15
CA LEU A 298 -26.69 -12.79 -3.63
C LEU A 298 -26.49 -11.96 -4.91
N PRO A 299 -25.34 -11.28 -5.06
CA PRO A 299 -24.95 -10.71 -6.34
C PRO A 299 -24.92 -11.80 -7.42
N LYS A 300 -25.32 -11.47 -8.65
CA LYS A 300 -25.26 -12.42 -9.79
C LYS A 300 -23.84 -12.96 -10.02
N HIS A 301 -22.83 -12.12 -9.78
CA HIS A 301 -21.42 -12.47 -9.91
C HIS A 301 -20.67 -12.01 -8.65
N PRO A 302 -20.75 -12.79 -7.54
CA PRO A 302 -20.02 -12.44 -6.33
C PRO A 302 -18.52 -12.56 -6.57
N MET A 303 -17.74 -11.68 -5.95
CA MET A 303 -16.28 -11.72 -5.99
C MET A 303 -15.75 -11.62 -4.55
N PRO A 304 -15.11 -12.68 -4.00
CA PRO A 304 -14.89 -14.00 -4.59
C PRO A 304 -16.18 -14.76 -4.85
N GLN A 305 -16.08 -15.77 -5.72
CA GLN A 305 -17.19 -16.68 -5.96
C GLN A 305 -17.62 -17.33 -4.64
N ARG A 306 -18.93 -17.51 -4.47
CA ARG A 306 -19.47 -18.11 -3.26
C ARG A 306 -19.21 -19.62 -3.29
N PRO A 307 -18.52 -20.19 -2.28
CA PRO A 307 -18.26 -21.62 -2.26
C PRO A 307 -19.55 -22.45 -2.13
N PRO A 308 -19.66 -23.62 -2.79
CA PRO A 308 -20.87 -24.45 -2.74
C PRO A 308 -21.27 -24.89 -1.32
N TRP A 309 -20.29 -25.16 -0.44
CA TRP A 309 -20.54 -25.57 0.95
C TRP A 309 -21.20 -24.47 1.80
N LEU A 310 -21.04 -23.20 1.42
CA LEU A 310 -21.61 -22.05 2.12
C LEU A 310 -23.04 -21.73 1.65
N ASP A 311 -23.46 -22.30 0.52
CA ASP A 311 -24.72 -22.01 -0.16
C ASP A 311 -25.60 -23.25 -0.31
N GLN A 312 -25.59 -24.11 0.71
CA GLN A 312 -26.62 -25.15 0.80
C GLN A 312 -28.00 -24.48 0.88
N PRO A 313 -28.92 -24.76 -0.05
CA PRO A 313 -30.24 -24.14 -0.08
C PRO A 313 -30.99 -24.50 1.20
N LYS A 314 -30.95 -23.62 2.19
CA LYS A 314 -31.73 -23.76 3.42
C LYS A 314 -33.10 -23.15 3.19
N ALA A 315 -34.14 -23.85 3.63
CA ALA A 315 -35.53 -23.41 3.52
C ALA A 315 -35.68 -21.94 3.94
N GLY A 316 -36.29 -21.11 3.07
CA GLY A 316 -36.60 -19.71 3.36
C GLY A 316 -35.62 -18.66 2.84
N GLY A 317 -34.73 -18.97 1.88
CA GLY A 317 -33.94 -17.97 1.15
C GLY A 317 -32.92 -17.21 2.01
N ARG A 318 -32.41 -17.85 3.07
CA ARG A 318 -31.42 -17.26 3.99
C ARG A 318 -30.02 -17.75 3.67
N HIS A 319 -29.09 -16.82 3.51
CA HIS A 319 -27.69 -17.10 3.24
C HIS A 319 -26.83 -17.01 4.51
N ASP A 320 -25.83 -17.88 4.62
CA ASP A 320 -24.77 -17.80 5.63
C ASP A 320 -23.85 -16.60 5.37
N ALA A 321 -23.62 -15.79 6.40
CA ALA A 321 -22.86 -14.54 6.34
C ALA A 321 -22.06 -14.29 7.63
N ILE A 322 -21.04 -13.44 7.56
CA ILE A 322 -20.33 -12.97 8.76
C ILE A 322 -21.10 -11.80 9.37
N ASP A 323 -21.26 -11.77 10.70
CA ASP A 323 -21.79 -10.60 11.39
C ASP A 323 -20.71 -9.51 11.47
N ARG A 324 -20.74 -8.58 10.51
CA ARG A 324 -19.80 -7.47 10.41
C ARG A 324 -19.79 -6.58 11.67
N LYS A 325 -20.92 -6.39 12.36
CA LYS A 325 -20.97 -5.62 13.62
C LYS A 325 -20.14 -6.30 14.71
N ARG A 326 -20.22 -7.62 14.80
CA ARG A 326 -19.43 -8.42 15.76
C ARG A 326 -17.97 -8.51 15.34
N LEU A 327 -17.70 -8.69 14.04
CA LEU A 327 -16.34 -8.69 13.48
C LEU A 327 -15.57 -7.43 13.89
N PHE A 328 -16.20 -6.25 13.77
CA PHE A 328 -15.57 -4.96 14.09
C PHE A 328 -15.82 -4.45 15.51
N GLN A 329 -16.42 -5.26 16.39
CA GLN A 329 -16.70 -4.85 17.77
C GLN A 329 -15.41 -4.46 18.51
N GLY A 330 -14.30 -5.16 18.25
CA GLY A 330 -12.97 -4.91 18.81
C GLY A 330 -12.11 -3.88 18.06
N LEU A 331 -12.56 -3.36 16.91
CA LEU A 331 -11.77 -2.41 16.13
C LEU A 331 -11.69 -1.06 16.85
N ARG A 332 -10.47 -0.65 17.20
CA ARG A 332 -10.17 0.61 17.89
C ARG A 332 -9.80 1.74 16.94
N GLY A 333 -9.28 1.42 15.76
CA GLY A 333 -9.04 2.41 14.73
C GLY A 333 -8.29 1.89 13.50
N PHE A 334 -8.28 2.71 12.46
CA PHE A 334 -7.61 2.47 11.19
C PHE A 334 -6.60 3.60 10.92
N LEU A 335 -5.33 3.28 10.74
CA LEU A 335 -4.28 4.24 10.39
C LEU A 335 -3.82 3.97 8.96
N THR A 336 -3.94 4.96 8.08
CA THR A 336 -3.42 4.91 6.72
C THR A 336 -2.29 5.89 6.53
N LEU A 337 -1.17 5.40 6.00
CA LEU A 337 0.05 6.16 5.78
C LEU A 337 0.45 6.05 4.30
N GLY A 338 0.87 7.15 3.68
CA GLY A 338 1.30 7.10 2.28
C GLY A 338 0.21 6.59 1.33
N SER A 339 -1.06 6.88 1.63
CA SER A 339 -2.21 6.19 1.02
C SER A 339 -2.48 6.63 -0.42
N PRO A 340 -2.47 5.73 -1.42
CA PRO A 340 -2.92 6.04 -2.78
C PRO A 340 -4.44 5.91 -2.97
N LEU A 341 -5.20 5.71 -1.89
CA LEU A 341 -6.61 5.31 -1.95
C LEU A 341 -7.49 6.31 -2.74
N ASP A 342 -7.23 7.61 -2.63
CA ASP A 342 -7.95 8.65 -3.38
C ASP A 342 -7.62 8.63 -4.89
N LYS A 343 -6.40 8.22 -5.26
CA LYS A 343 -6.03 7.95 -6.66
C LYS A 343 -6.77 6.73 -7.19
N PHE A 344 -6.85 5.65 -6.39
CA PHE A 344 -7.68 4.49 -6.74
C PHE A 344 -9.15 4.88 -6.92
N ALA A 345 -9.70 5.72 -6.05
CA ALA A 345 -11.06 6.23 -6.20
C ALA A 345 -11.25 7.08 -7.47
N SER A 346 -10.20 7.75 -7.95
CA SER A 346 -10.21 8.57 -9.16
C SER A 346 -10.18 7.72 -10.44
N LEU A 347 -9.31 6.71 -10.46
CA LEU A 347 -9.00 5.92 -11.65
C LEU A 347 -9.90 4.69 -11.75
N TRP A 348 -10.10 4.01 -10.63
CA TRP A 348 -10.79 2.72 -10.53
C TRP A 348 -11.78 2.71 -9.34
N PRO A 349 -12.79 3.59 -9.30
CA PRO A 349 -13.76 3.68 -8.19
C PRO A 349 -14.44 2.35 -7.85
N ALA A 350 -14.62 1.43 -8.81
CA ALA A 350 -15.20 0.12 -8.57
C ALA A 350 -14.28 -0.84 -7.77
N ILE A 351 -12.98 -0.54 -7.66
CA ILE A 351 -12.05 -1.31 -6.85
C ILE A 351 -12.17 -0.93 -5.37
N VAL A 352 -12.55 0.32 -5.06
CA VAL A 352 -12.63 0.88 -3.71
C VAL A 352 -14.05 1.35 -3.35
N PRO A 353 -15.07 0.48 -3.43
CA PRO A 353 -16.41 0.83 -3.00
C PRO A 353 -16.47 1.03 -1.47
N VAL A 354 -17.45 1.82 -1.02
CA VAL A 354 -17.72 2.06 0.40
C VAL A 354 -18.91 1.23 0.84
N ASN A 355 -18.78 0.43 1.90
CA ASN A 355 -19.91 -0.31 2.46
C ASN A 355 -20.90 0.64 3.15
N SER A 356 -22.20 0.41 3.03
CA SER A 356 -23.24 1.13 3.77
C SER A 356 -23.72 0.40 5.03
N GLU A 357 -23.33 -0.85 5.25
CA GLU A 357 -23.67 -1.66 6.42
C GLU A 357 -23.01 -1.09 7.68
N ALA A 358 -23.83 -0.80 8.70
CA ALA A 358 -23.37 -0.22 9.95
C ALA A 358 -22.61 -1.25 10.80
N ILE A 359 -21.46 -0.84 11.36
CA ILE A 359 -20.64 -1.67 12.25
C ILE A 359 -20.76 -1.27 13.73
N GLY A 360 -21.66 -0.33 14.04
CA GLY A 360 -21.78 0.34 15.33
C GLY A 360 -21.34 1.81 15.27
N PRO A 361 -20.90 2.40 16.39
CA PRO A 361 -20.32 3.74 16.40
C PRO A 361 -19.13 3.84 15.46
N ALA A 362 -18.97 5.00 14.81
CA ALA A 362 -17.87 5.21 13.88
C ALA A 362 -16.52 5.05 14.59
N ARG A 363 -15.64 4.22 14.05
CA ARG A 363 -14.27 4.03 14.57
C ARG A 363 -13.32 5.05 13.96
N PRO A 364 -12.36 5.61 14.71
CA PRO A 364 -11.41 6.57 14.15
C PRO A 364 -10.65 5.98 12.96
N TRP A 365 -10.60 6.73 11.86
CA TRP A 365 -9.74 6.48 10.73
C TRP A 365 -8.82 7.68 10.53
N ILE A 366 -7.54 7.51 10.85
CA ILE A 366 -6.53 8.54 10.73
C ILE A 366 -5.76 8.32 9.44
N ASN A 367 -5.79 9.29 8.53
CA ASN A 367 -4.96 9.30 7.34
C ASN A 367 -3.84 10.32 7.50
N VAL A 368 -2.59 9.87 7.49
CA VAL A 368 -1.42 10.75 7.51
C VAL A 368 -0.77 10.71 6.14
N ALA A 369 -0.70 11.87 5.50
CA ALA A 369 -0.11 12.04 4.19
C ALA A 369 1.04 13.04 4.28
N ASP A 370 2.26 12.56 4.06
CA ASP A 370 3.38 13.48 3.89
C ASP A 370 3.23 14.23 2.56
N VAL A 371 3.34 15.55 2.58
CA VAL A 371 3.17 16.40 1.39
C VAL A 371 4.28 16.21 0.35
N GLN A 372 5.40 15.62 0.74
CA GLN A 372 6.46 15.19 -0.17
C GLN A 372 6.28 13.76 -0.69
N ASP A 373 5.35 12.99 -0.15
CA ASP A 373 5.09 11.65 -0.62
C ASP A 373 4.25 11.68 -1.90
N ILE A 374 4.89 11.36 -3.03
CA ILE A 374 4.27 11.34 -4.36
C ILE A 374 3.14 10.32 -4.48
N VAL A 375 3.05 9.35 -3.57
CA VAL A 375 2.01 8.32 -3.52
C VAL A 375 0.84 8.75 -2.65
N ALA A 376 1.12 9.44 -1.54
CA ALA A 376 0.12 9.88 -0.57
C ALA A 376 -0.82 10.96 -1.11
N GLY A 377 -1.96 11.09 -0.43
CA GLY A 377 -2.87 12.20 -0.60
C GLY A 377 -3.90 12.24 0.51
N ARG A 378 -4.66 13.35 0.54
CA ARG A 378 -5.88 13.46 1.31
C ARG A 378 -6.94 12.52 0.73
N LEU A 379 -7.83 12.01 1.57
CA LEU A 379 -8.87 11.06 1.18
C LEU A 379 -10.23 11.76 1.05
N ASP A 380 -10.36 12.66 0.08
CA ASP A 380 -11.53 13.55 -0.02
C ASP A 380 -12.67 12.96 -0.87
N LYS A 381 -12.45 11.82 -1.57
CA LYS A 381 -13.47 11.20 -2.44
C LYS A 381 -14.37 10.20 -1.74
N PHE A 382 -14.16 9.90 -0.46
CA PHE A 382 -14.89 8.84 0.22
C PHE A 382 -16.16 9.38 0.91
N PRO A 383 -17.37 9.04 0.40
CA PRO A 383 -18.60 9.54 0.99
C PRO A 383 -18.94 8.84 2.31
N VAL A 384 -19.90 9.44 3.02
CA VAL A 384 -20.66 8.78 4.10
C VAL A 384 -21.83 8.03 3.46
N CYS A 385 -21.85 6.71 3.64
CA CYS A 385 -22.86 5.82 3.07
C CYS A 385 -23.87 5.41 4.14
N LYS A 386 -25.04 6.06 4.16
CA LYS A 386 -26.11 5.68 5.09
C LYS A 386 -26.57 4.24 4.82
N PRO A 387 -26.88 3.43 5.86
CA PRO A 387 -27.01 3.82 7.27
C PRO A 387 -25.70 3.85 8.10
N ALA A 388 -24.55 3.46 7.57
CA ALA A 388 -23.30 3.49 8.33
C ALA A 388 -22.93 4.92 8.78
N ALA A 389 -22.44 5.04 10.01
CA ALA A 389 -21.84 6.28 10.51
C ALA A 389 -20.45 6.45 9.89
N GLY A 390 -20.18 7.58 9.25
CA GLY A 390 -18.93 7.82 8.53
C GLY A 390 -18.78 6.99 7.25
N THR A 391 -17.55 6.79 6.78
CA THR A 391 -17.26 5.98 5.59
C THR A 391 -17.19 4.51 5.99
N GLY A 392 -18.29 3.77 5.77
CA GLY A 392 -18.37 2.33 6.08
C GLY A 392 -18.20 1.97 7.56
N GLY A 393 -18.55 2.90 8.45
CA GLY A 393 -18.35 2.76 9.89
C GLY A 393 -17.07 3.41 10.42
N LEU A 394 -16.36 4.18 9.60
CA LEU A 394 -15.10 4.82 9.94
C LEU A 394 -15.20 6.36 9.90
N ALA A 395 -14.70 7.02 10.93
CA ALA A 395 -14.62 8.47 11.04
C ALA A 395 -13.25 8.95 10.53
N LEU A 396 -13.19 9.34 9.26
CA LEU A 396 -11.98 9.79 8.59
C LEU A 396 -11.51 11.17 9.10
N ARG A 397 -10.23 11.26 9.44
CA ARG A 397 -9.47 12.49 9.71
C ARG A 397 -8.21 12.51 8.84
N ASN A 398 -8.11 13.49 7.95
CA ASN A 398 -6.90 13.72 7.14
C ASN A 398 -5.91 14.63 7.89
N ILE A 399 -4.64 14.24 7.91
CA ILE A 399 -3.52 14.99 8.47
C ILE A 399 -2.48 15.19 7.36
N ASP A 400 -2.24 16.44 7.00
CA ASP A 400 -1.15 16.82 6.12
C ASP A 400 0.13 16.93 6.96
N TRP A 401 1.14 16.15 6.64
CA TRP A 401 2.41 16.09 7.36
C TRP A 401 3.56 16.53 6.46
N ALA A 402 4.60 17.16 7.01
CA ALA A 402 5.78 17.58 6.27
C ALA A 402 7.03 17.20 7.07
N ALA A 403 7.38 15.91 7.04
CA ALA A 403 8.42 15.32 7.89
C ALA A 403 9.79 15.26 7.21
N GLU A 404 9.79 15.15 5.89
CA GLU A 404 10.97 14.89 5.08
C GLU A 404 11.21 15.98 4.04
N TRP A 405 12.48 16.16 3.69
CA TRP A 405 12.95 17.09 2.66
C TRP A 405 13.11 16.45 1.28
N SER A 406 13.14 15.11 1.23
CA SER A 406 13.34 14.36 0.01
C SER A 406 12.10 13.55 -0.38
N LEU A 407 11.65 13.75 -1.63
CA LEU A 407 10.64 12.94 -2.31
C LEU A 407 10.99 11.44 -2.28
N ALA A 408 12.28 11.09 -2.37
CA ALA A 408 12.74 9.71 -2.43
C ALA A 408 12.57 8.97 -1.09
N THR A 409 12.59 9.71 0.03
CA THR A 409 12.50 9.10 1.36
C THR A 409 11.16 9.34 2.06
N ALA A 410 10.39 10.35 1.64
CA ALA A 410 9.11 10.71 2.26
C ALA A 410 8.21 9.48 2.42
N HIS A 411 8.02 8.73 1.33
CA HIS A 411 7.14 7.56 1.30
C HIS A 411 7.52 6.45 2.30
N THR A 412 8.81 6.21 2.54
CA THR A 412 9.28 5.12 3.41
C THR A 412 9.61 5.56 4.84
N SER A 413 9.46 6.85 5.14
CA SER A 413 9.92 7.45 6.40
C SER A 413 8.91 7.46 7.53
N TYR A 414 7.64 7.10 7.28
CA TYR A 414 6.56 7.30 8.26
C TYR A 414 6.84 6.66 9.62
N TRP A 415 7.38 5.44 9.61
CA TRP A 415 7.66 4.70 10.84
C TRP A 415 8.99 5.06 11.51
N LYS A 416 9.83 5.90 10.89
CA LYS A 416 11.14 6.26 11.46
C LYS A 416 10.97 7.05 12.75
N VAL A 417 11.80 6.74 13.73
CA VAL A 417 11.91 7.48 15.00
C VAL A 417 13.15 8.34 15.02
N ARG A 418 13.03 9.55 15.57
CA ARG A 418 14.17 10.43 15.87
C ARG A 418 14.35 10.50 17.39
N ARG A 419 15.59 10.37 17.87
CA ARG A 419 15.88 10.31 19.31
C ARG A 419 15.49 11.59 20.06
N LYS A 420 15.66 12.76 19.44
CA LYS A 420 15.51 14.08 20.07
C LYS A 420 14.18 14.78 19.76
N THR A 421 13.43 14.30 18.78
CA THR A 421 12.21 14.98 18.30
C THR A 421 11.08 13.98 18.15
N ASP A 422 9.86 14.41 18.45
CA ASP A 422 8.67 13.61 18.23
C ASP A 422 8.36 13.46 16.74
N ARG A 423 7.81 12.30 16.39
CA ARG A 423 7.37 11.91 15.06
C ARG A 423 6.05 11.14 15.18
N LEU A 424 5.56 10.66 14.04
CA LEU A 424 4.34 9.86 13.95
C LEU A 424 4.28 8.70 14.96
N MET A 425 5.38 7.95 15.16
CA MET A 425 5.37 6.81 16.08
C MET A 425 5.13 7.24 17.54
N ASP A 426 5.55 8.44 17.93
CA ASP A 426 5.30 8.98 19.27
C ASP A 426 3.81 9.30 19.47
N CYS A 427 3.14 9.81 18.43
CA CYS A 427 1.70 10.01 18.41
C CYS A 427 0.92 8.68 18.45
N VAL A 428 1.43 7.66 17.75
CA VAL A 428 0.86 6.29 17.77
C VAL A 428 0.96 5.69 19.17
N VAL A 429 2.08 5.86 19.88
CA VAL A 429 2.22 5.41 21.28
C VAL A 429 1.10 5.99 22.16
N LEU A 430 0.88 7.31 22.09
CA LEU A 430 -0.16 7.97 22.88
C LEU A 430 -1.57 7.45 22.53
N TRP A 431 -1.81 7.15 21.25
CA TRP A 431 -3.08 6.59 20.79
C TRP A 431 -3.30 5.14 21.27
N LEU A 432 -2.25 4.32 21.26
CA LEU A 432 -2.29 2.95 21.79
C LEU A 432 -2.46 2.94 23.33
N GLU A 433 -1.99 3.97 24.02
CA GLU A 433 -2.19 4.17 25.46
C GLU A 433 -3.64 4.58 25.83
N GLY A 434 -4.52 4.76 24.84
CA GLY A 434 -5.92 5.15 25.02
C GLY A 434 -6.17 6.66 24.89
N GLY A 435 -5.13 7.44 24.59
CA GLY A 435 -5.26 8.87 24.32
C GLY A 435 -5.93 9.16 22.97
N ARG A 436 -6.26 10.44 22.72
CA ARG A 436 -6.65 10.89 21.38
C ARG A 436 -5.43 10.93 20.48
N PHE A 437 -5.60 10.60 19.20
CA PHE A 437 -4.52 10.73 18.22
C PHE A 437 -4.13 12.21 18.05
N GLN A 438 -2.86 12.50 18.30
CA GLN A 438 -2.27 13.83 18.14
C GLN A 438 -1.62 13.96 16.76
N ASP A 439 -1.63 15.16 16.19
CA ASP A 439 -0.98 15.39 14.90
C ASP A 439 0.54 15.37 15.07
N PRO A 440 1.27 14.62 14.24
CA PRO A 440 2.72 14.62 14.30
C PRO A 440 3.26 16.01 13.96
N PRO A 441 4.36 16.44 14.61
CA PRO A 441 4.94 17.75 14.35
C PRO A 441 5.48 17.80 12.92
N ASN A 442 5.28 18.93 12.27
CA ASN A 442 5.88 19.24 10.98
C ASN A 442 7.34 19.65 11.17
N VAL A 443 8.24 19.12 10.34
CA VAL A 443 9.65 19.53 10.30
C VAL A 443 9.79 20.83 9.49
N MET A 444 8.87 21.07 8.56
CA MET A 444 8.84 22.27 7.73
C MET A 444 7.39 22.71 7.46
N LEU A 445 7.20 23.95 6.99
CA LEU A 445 5.88 24.43 6.60
C LEU A 445 5.36 23.60 5.40
N PRO A 446 4.11 23.07 5.44
CA PRO A 446 3.56 22.27 4.34
C PRO A 446 3.58 22.97 2.97
N GLY A 447 3.41 24.30 2.93
CA GLY A 447 3.51 25.09 1.70
C GLY A 447 4.91 25.07 1.10
N LEU A 448 5.94 25.24 1.93
CA LEU A 448 7.34 25.16 1.51
C LEU A 448 7.69 23.75 1.02
N ALA A 449 7.23 22.72 1.72
CA ALA A 449 7.44 21.34 1.32
C ALA A 449 6.84 21.04 -0.05
N ARG A 450 5.63 21.53 -0.35
CA ARG A 450 5.00 21.41 -1.67
C ARG A 450 5.80 22.11 -2.76
N LEU A 451 6.31 23.31 -2.49
CA LEU A 451 7.18 24.03 -3.42
C LEU A 451 8.45 23.21 -3.71
N ILE A 452 9.12 22.70 -2.67
CA ILE A 452 10.30 21.84 -2.80
C ILE A 452 9.98 20.59 -3.63
N SER A 453 8.83 19.95 -3.40
CA SER A 453 8.39 18.80 -4.18
C SER A 453 8.26 19.12 -5.67
N VAL A 454 7.62 20.25 -6.00
CA VAL A 454 7.45 20.69 -7.39
C VAL A 454 8.80 21.00 -8.04
N LEU A 455 9.66 21.75 -7.35
CA LEU A 455 11.00 22.08 -7.85
C LEU A 455 11.85 20.83 -8.05
N THR A 456 11.82 19.89 -7.10
CA THR A 456 12.55 18.62 -7.19
C THR A 456 12.06 17.79 -8.38
N PHE A 457 10.75 17.77 -8.64
CA PHE A 457 10.20 17.07 -9.79
C PHE A 457 10.61 17.73 -11.12
N ILE A 458 10.56 19.06 -11.22
CA ILE A 458 10.98 19.81 -12.42
C ILE A 458 12.46 19.59 -12.70
N VAL A 459 13.32 19.85 -11.70
CA VAL A 459 14.78 19.68 -11.81
C VAL A 459 15.14 18.23 -12.09
N GLY A 460 14.54 17.28 -11.37
CA GLY A 460 14.78 15.86 -11.57
C GLY A 460 14.41 15.39 -12.99
N THR A 461 13.27 15.85 -13.51
CA THR A 461 12.86 15.55 -14.90
C THR A 461 13.83 16.15 -15.91
N GLY A 462 14.22 17.42 -15.73
CA GLY A 462 15.20 18.09 -16.59
C GLY A 462 16.54 17.37 -16.61
N LEU A 463 17.05 16.95 -15.45
CA LEU A 463 18.28 16.17 -15.34
C LEU A 463 18.18 14.80 -16.02
N LEU A 464 17.04 14.11 -15.92
CA LEU A 464 16.84 12.82 -16.60
C LEU A 464 16.86 12.97 -18.12
N VAL A 465 16.18 13.98 -18.66
CA VAL A 465 16.16 14.26 -20.10
C VAL A 465 17.54 14.68 -20.59
N TRP A 466 18.21 15.57 -19.86
CA TRP A 466 19.57 16.00 -20.17
C TRP A 466 20.56 14.83 -20.13
N GLY A 467 20.50 14.00 -19.08
CA GLY A 467 21.34 12.81 -18.95
C GLY A 467 21.09 11.79 -20.07
N PHE A 468 19.85 11.63 -20.52
CA PHE A 468 19.55 10.78 -21.67
C PHE A 468 20.12 11.35 -22.97
N ALA A 469 19.94 12.65 -23.23
CA ALA A 469 20.47 13.32 -24.41
C ALA A 469 22.01 13.23 -24.47
N ALA A 470 22.68 13.46 -23.34
CA ALA A 470 24.13 13.30 -23.22
C ALA A 470 24.57 11.86 -23.52
N ALA A 471 23.84 10.86 -23.00
CA ALA A 471 24.16 9.46 -23.24
C ALA A 471 23.96 9.04 -24.71
N VAL A 472 22.87 9.47 -25.36
CA VAL A 472 22.62 9.23 -26.79
C VAL A 472 23.71 9.90 -27.65
N TRP A 473 24.08 11.13 -27.32
CA TRP A 473 25.13 11.84 -28.02
C TRP A 473 26.48 11.12 -27.87
N LEU A 474 26.84 10.70 -26.66
CA LEU A 474 28.06 9.92 -26.41
C LEU A 474 28.07 8.63 -27.23
N LEU A 475 26.93 7.93 -27.32
CA LEU A 475 26.77 6.73 -28.13
C LEU A 475 26.95 7.01 -29.62
N ALA A 476 26.34 8.07 -30.14
CA ALA A 476 26.42 8.42 -31.57
C ALA A 476 27.85 8.82 -32.00
N ASN A 477 28.62 9.40 -31.09
CA ASN A 477 30.00 9.84 -31.35
C ASN A 477 31.05 8.81 -30.91
N ALA A 478 30.63 7.72 -30.26
CA ALA A 478 31.54 6.69 -29.78
C ALA A 478 32.23 5.98 -30.95
N ASP A 479 31.49 5.58 -31.98
CA ASP A 479 32.07 4.84 -33.11
C ASP A 479 33.01 5.70 -33.96
N GLU A 480 32.76 7.01 -34.06
CA GLU A 480 33.58 7.92 -34.88
C GLU A 480 34.86 8.38 -34.16
N LYS A 481 34.89 8.40 -32.83
CA LYS A 481 35.99 8.98 -32.04
C LYS A 481 36.67 8.02 -31.05
N LEU A 482 36.09 6.86 -30.72
CA LEU A 482 36.61 5.92 -29.71
C LEU A 482 37.31 4.68 -30.30
N GLY A 483 38.07 4.85 -31.38
CA GLY A 483 39.17 3.91 -31.70
C GLY A 483 40.25 3.80 -30.61
N MET A 484 40.03 4.36 -29.42
CA MET A 484 40.95 4.36 -28.28
C MET A 484 40.38 3.56 -27.09
N PRO A 485 41.25 2.81 -26.37
CA PRO A 485 40.87 2.14 -25.13
C PRO A 485 40.42 3.17 -24.08
N PHE A 486 39.27 2.92 -23.44
CA PHE A 486 38.72 3.69 -22.32
C PHE A 486 39.74 3.76 -21.17
N SER A 487 40.57 4.81 -21.15
CA SER A 487 41.56 5.11 -20.11
C SER A 487 41.24 6.44 -19.42
N GLU A 488 42.06 6.87 -18.45
CA GLU A 488 41.90 8.08 -17.62
C GLU A 488 41.58 9.37 -18.41
N SER A 489 41.89 9.42 -19.71
CA SER A 489 41.55 10.52 -20.63
C SER A 489 40.04 10.73 -20.84
N PHE A 490 39.18 9.74 -20.57
CA PHE A 490 37.73 9.86 -20.78
C PHE A 490 37.08 10.85 -19.80
N ILE A 491 37.50 10.84 -18.53
CA ILE A 491 36.99 11.77 -17.51
C ILE A 491 37.47 13.19 -17.81
N GLU A 492 38.75 13.35 -18.17
CA GLU A 492 39.32 14.66 -18.53
C GLU A 492 38.65 15.25 -19.78
N THR A 493 38.33 14.39 -20.76
CA THR A 493 37.58 14.75 -21.98
C THR A 493 36.15 15.17 -21.64
N LEU A 494 35.44 14.43 -20.78
CA LEU A 494 34.10 14.80 -20.31
C LEU A 494 34.07 16.18 -19.63
N THR A 495 35.07 16.48 -18.78
CA THR A 495 35.16 17.78 -18.11
C THR A 495 35.49 18.93 -19.06
N ARG A 496 36.36 18.72 -20.06
CA ARG A 496 36.66 19.74 -21.07
C ARG A 496 35.52 19.94 -22.08
N TRP A 497 34.69 18.91 -22.28
CA TRP A 497 33.62 18.92 -23.29
C TRP A 497 32.30 19.51 -22.80
N GLY A 498 31.97 19.38 -21.52
CA GLY A 498 30.76 19.98 -20.94
C GLY A 498 30.72 21.52 -20.97
N LEU A 499 31.84 22.17 -21.33
CA LEU A 499 32.02 23.63 -21.31
C LEU A 499 32.10 24.29 -22.70
N ARG A 500 32.06 23.54 -23.81
CA ARG A 500 32.09 24.14 -25.16
C ARG A 500 30.69 24.54 -25.64
N GLU A 501 30.55 25.74 -26.19
CA GLU A 501 29.30 26.24 -26.78
C GLU A 501 28.75 25.30 -27.87
N GLU A 502 29.64 24.69 -28.67
CA GLU A 502 29.32 23.69 -29.71
C GLU A 502 28.50 22.51 -29.15
N TYR A 503 28.79 22.08 -27.91
CA TYR A 503 28.08 20.98 -27.27
C TYR A 503 26.65 21.39 -26.90
N SER A 504 26.47 22.61 -26.36
CA SER A 504 25.14 23.12 -26.00
C SER A 504 24.24 23.31 -27.23
N ALA A 505 24.81 23.76 -28.35
CA ALA A 505 24.12 23.96 -29.61
C ALA A 505 23.62 22.64 -30.24
N ALA A 506 24.37 21.55 -30.09
CA ALA A 506 23.96 20.22 -30.56
C ALA A 506 22.98 19.50 -29.60
N LEU A 507 23.11 19.74 -28.30
CA LEU A 507 22.31 19.04 -27.28
C LEU A 507 20.87 19.55 -27.21
N LEU A 508 20.63 20.85 -27.42
CA LEU A 508 19.29 21.45 -27.37
C LEU A 508 18.32 20.84 -28.40
N PRO A 509 18.68 20.71 -29.70
CA PRO A 509 17.88 19.98 -30.67
C PRO A 509 17.62 18.54 -30.24
N ALA A 510 18.64 17.81 -29.76
CA ALA A 510 18.51 16.43 -29.31
C ALA A 510 17.50 16.28 -28.16
N ILE A 511 17.54 17.19 -27.18
CA ILE A 511 16.55 17.27 -26.10
C ILE A 511 15.14 17.49 -26.67
N GLY A 512 14.99 18.44 -27.61
CA GLY A 512 13.72 18.70 -28.29
C GLY A 512 13.16 17.45 -28.98
N TYR A 513 13.99 16.74 -29.75
CA TYR A 513 13.61 15.48 -30.41
C TYR A 513 13.24 14.38 -29.42
N ILE A 514 14.03 14.18 -28.37
CA ILE A 514 13.76 13.20 -27.30
C ILE A 514 12.40 13.47 -26.65
N VAL A 515 12.13 14.73 -26.31
CA VAL A 515 10.86 15.13 -25.71
C VAL A 515 9.70 14.87 -26.67
N ALA A 516 9.82 15.28 -27.94
CA ALA A 516 8.81 15.06 -28.96
C ALA A 516 8.50 13.57 -29.17
N ILE A 517 9.53 12.73 -29.29
CA ILE A 517 9.38 11.27 -29.42
C ILE A 517 8.71 10.68 -28.18
N GLY A 518 9.15 11.09 -26.98
CA GLY A 518 8.54 10.65 -25.73
C GLY A 518 7.05 10.99 -25.64
N LEU A 519 6.66 12.19 -26.04
CA LEU A 519 5.26 12.63 -26.12
C LEU A 519 4.45 11.73 -27.07
N VAL A 520 4.99 11.46 -28.26
CA VAL A 520 4.34 10.60 -29.27
C VAL A 520 4.16 9.18 -28.73
N ILE A 521 5.18 8.59 -28.10
CA ILE A 521 5.10 7.23 -27.53
C ILE A 521 4.00 7.15 -26.46
N VAL A 522 4.01 8.06 -25.48
CA VAL A 522 3.00 8.06 -24.41
C VAL A 522 1.60 8.28 -24.97
N MET A 523 1.45 9.15 -25.97
CA MET A 523 0.19 9.38 -26.66
C MET A 523 -0.33 8.12 -27.35
N ILE A 524 0.52 7.43 -28.14
CA ILE A 524 0.16 6.18 -28.82
C ILE A 524 -0.26 5.11 -27.80
N CYS A 525 0.54 4.89 -26.74
CA CYS A 525 0.20 3.94 -25.69
C CYS A 525 -1.12 4.29 -24.99
N SER A 526 -1.38 5.58 -24.74
CA SER A 526 -2.62 6.05 -24.12
C SER A 526 -3.84 5.83 -25.01
N VAL A 527 -3.73 6.13 -26.31
CA VAL A 527 -4.81 5.90 -27.29
C VAL A 527 -5.07 4.41 -27.46
N ALA A 528 -4.02 3.60 -27.62
CA ALA A 528 -4.14 2.15 -27.73
C ALA A 528 -4.82 1.55 -26.47
N ARG A 529 -4.43 1.99 -25.28
CA ARG A 529 -5.09 1.58 -24.02
C ARG A 529 -6.56 1.95 -24.01
N ARG A 530 -6.89 3.17 -24.44
CA ARG A 530 -8.28 3.67 -24.49
C ARG A 530 -9.15 2.87 -25.44
N ILE A 531 -8.65 2.57 -26.65
CA ILE A 531 -9.35 1.75 -27.64
C ILE A 531 -9.58 0.35 -27.08
N TRP A 532 -8.54 -0.29 -26.56
CA TRP A 532 -8.64 -1.63 -25.97
C TRP A 532 -9.65 -1.71 -24.81
N GLU A 533 -9.66 -0.72 -23.90
CA GLU A 533 -10.65 -0.70 -22.81
C GLU A 533 -12.08 -0.41 -23.30
N ASN A 534 -12.24 0.33 -24.39
CA ASN A 534 -13.53 0.51 -25.03
C ASN A 534 -14.00 -0.79 -25.68
N GLU A 535 -13.16 -1.54 -26.36
CA GLU A 535 -13.57 -2.82 -26.95
C GLU A 535 -13.89 -3.88 -25.87
N LYS A 536 -13.11 -3.93 -24.80
CA LYS A 536 -13.28 -4.96 -23.74
C LYS A 536 -14.37 -4.65 -22.73
N PHE A 537 -14.67 -3.38 -22.47
CA PHE A 537 -15.62 -2.98 -21.43
C PHE A 537 -16.74 -2.04 -21.93
N GLY A 538 -16.77 -1.72 -23.23
CA GLY A 538 -17.64 -0.74 -23.92
C GLY A 538 -19.02 -1.23 -24.28
#